data_AF-A0A9D1R293-F1
#
_entry.id   AF-A0A9D1R293-F1
#
_cell.length_a   1.000
_cell.length_b   1.000
_cell.length_c   1.000
_cell.angle_alpha   90.00
_cell.angle_beta   90.00
_cell.angle_gamma   90.00
#
_symmetry.space_group_name_H-M   'P 1'
#
loop_
_entity.id
_entity.type
_entity.pdbx_description
1 polymer ?
#
loop_
_entity_poly.entity_id
_entity_poly.type
_entity_poly.pdbx_seq_one_letter_code
_entity_poly.pdbx_strand_id
1 'polypeptide(L)'
;MDQEQRIETFRQSLPPDQQEAFDALSPQDKDALSVPGSLHAQRRASSGGRAEKSAPVKLPSFPAPPTLPEAFLDELDAHPLATFIRIKREGQREMAAWMAGCCQYIGSFLDQNARNPAADLTKCHLNRRNIEACAKLLYLSAIVDGDQHSLRYFVQFSAEITASFYPLDISNFPRGTSDVQTLRSYLEAERQRQRPDRWIEDWKETYRLEEREALEKREQAKQNAASLRSAEPAPAPPVPPSRGGKAGCLSMTLALLAAAAVLAFL
;
A
#
# COMPACT_ATOMS: atom_id res chain seq x y z
N MET A 1 13.58 25.32 -9.22
CA MET A 1 12.19 25.61 -9.61
C MET A 1 11.24 24.78 -8.75
N ASP A 2 10.50 25.40 -7.82
CA ASP A 2 9.45 24.79 -6.98
C ASP A 2 8.44 23.98 -7.83
N GLN A 3 7.77 22.94 -7.29
CA GLN A 3 6.73 22.19 -8.02
C GLN A 3 5.62 23.13 -8.51
N GLU A 4 5.14 24.01 -7.62
CA GLU A 4 4.22 25.08 -7.99
C GLU A 4 4.84 26.02 -9.01
N GLN A 5 6.13 26.37 -8.91
CA GLN A 5 6.81 27.15 -9.96
C GLN A 5 6.97 26.37 -11.26
N ARG A 6 7.11 25.04 -11.29
CA ARG A 6 7.21 24.26 -12.54
C ARG A 6 5.85 24.23 -13.22
N ILE A 7 4.81 23.94 -12.45
CA ILE A 7 3.42 23.93 -12.88
C ILE A 7 3.05 25.33 -13.37
N GLU A 8 3.42 26.38 -12.64
CA GLU A 8 3.17 27.76 -13.02
C GLU A 8 4.02 28.20 -14.22
N THR A 9 5.29 27.78 -14.32
CA THR A 9 6.14 28.07 -15.48
C THR A 9 5.60 27.37 -16.73
N PHE A 10 5.12 26.12 -16.59
CA PHE A 10 4.49 25.39 -17.67
C PHE A 10 3.16 26.05 -18.06
N ARG A 11 2.31 26.37 -17.08
CA ARG A 11 1.06 27.12 -17.26
C ARG A 11 1.28 28.42 -18.01
N GLN A 12 2.27 29.21 -17.61
CA GLN A 12 2.63 30.48 -18.26
C GLN A 12 3.23 30.30 -19.67
N SER A 13 3.76 29.13 -19.99
CA SER A 13 4.21 28.80 -21.35
C SER A 13 3.06 28.44 -22.29
N LEU A 14 1.88 28.15 -21.76
CA LEU A 14 0.70 27.82 -22.54
C LEU A 14 -0.01 29.09 -23.07
N PRO A 15 -0.58 29.03 -24.27
CA PRO A 15 -1.56 30.00 -24.77
C PRO A 15 -2.70 30.27 -23.76
N PRO A 16 -3.26 31.49 -23.69
CA PRO A 16 -4.31 31.83 -22.71
C PRO A 16 -5.53 30.89 -22.75
N ASP A 17 -5.91 30.43 -23.94
CA ASP A 17 -7.00 29.47 -24.19
C ASP A 17 -6.70 28.06 -23.67
N GLN A 18 -5.43 27.73 -23.43
CA GLN A 18 -4.98 26.45 -22.91
C GLN A 18 -4.66 26.48 -21.41
N GLN A 19 -4.52 27.67 -20.81
CA GLN A 19 -4.32 27.83 -19.37
C GLN A 19 -5.54 27.39 -18.56
N GLU A 20 -6.74 27.73 -19.01
CA GLU A 20 -7.99 27.31 -18.35
C GLU A 20 -8.16 25.78 -18.40
N ALA A 21 -7.85 25.17 -19.55
CA ALA A 21 -7.82 23.72 -19.71
C ALA A 21 -6.79 23.03 -18.80
N PHE A 22 -5.61 23.65 -18.64
CA PHE A 22 -4.59 23.16 -17.72
C PHE A 22 -5.01 23.32 -16.26
N ASP A 23 -5.66 24.43 -15.90
CA ASP A 23 -6.15 24.69 -14.55
C ASP A 23 -7.25 23.70 -14.12
N ALA A 24 -8.01 23.15 -15.07
CA ALA A 24 -9.01 22.11 -14.84
C ALA A 24 -8.41 20.70 -14.63
N LEU A 25 -7.10 20.51 -14.81
CA LEU A 25 -6.44 19.22 -14.59
C LEU A 25 -6.29 18.87 -13.11
N SER A 26 -6.22 17.57 -12.82
CA SER A 26 -5.91 17.09 -11.47
C SER A 26 -4.48 17.50 -11.07
N PRO A 27 -4.18 17.63 -9.75
CA PRO A 27 -2.81 17.93 -9.30
C PRO A 27 -1.78 16.93 -9.82
N GLN A 28 -2.15 15.66 -9.94
CA GLN A 28 -1.29 14.58 -10.41
C GLN A 28 -1.01 14.67 -11.92
N ASP A 29 -1.96 15.15 -12.72
CA ASP A 29 -1.77 15.36 -14.16
C ASP A 29 -0.95 16.63 -14.43
N LYS A 30 -1.22 17.71 -13.69
CA LYS A 30 -0.43 18.94 -13.74
C LYS A 30 1.04 18.66 -13.41
N ASP A 31 1.26 17.87 -12.36
CA ASP A 31 2.60 17.52 -11.94
C ASP A 31 3.32 16.69 -13.02
N ALA A 32 2.65 15.65 -13.54
CA ALA A 32 3.21 14.76 -14.56
C ALA A 32 3.50 15.48 -15.91
N LEU A 33 2.69 16.48 -16.30
CA LEU A 33 2.95 17.33 -17.47
C LEU A 33 4.09 18.33 -17.25
N SER A 34 4.32 18.73 -16.00
CA SER A 34 5.38 19.67 -15.60
C SER A 34 6.75 19.01 -15.38
N VAL A 35 6.87 17.68 -15.58
CA VAL A 35 8.09 16.91 -15.31
C VAL A 35 9.25 17.33 -16.24
N PRO A 36 10.50 17.40 -15.76
CA PRO A 36 11.67 17.91 -16.50
C PRO A 36 12.18 17.05 -17.69
N GLY A 37 11.30 16.46 -18.49
CA GLY A 37 11.61 15.77 -19.75
C GLY A 37 10.97 16.44 -20.97
N SER A 38 9.72 16.90 -20.85
CA SER A 38 8.97 17.61 -21.90
C SER A 38 9.54 19.00 -22.17
N LEU A 39 9.79 19.76 -21.10
CA LEU A 39 10.40 21.09 -21.13
C LEU A 39 11.88 21.07 -21.53
N HIS A 40 12.63 20.03 -21.18
CA HIS A 40 14.06 19.94 -21.51
C HIS A 40 14.32 19.65 -22.99
N ALA A 41 13.41 18.95 -23.68
CA ALA A 41 13.46 18.79 -25.12
C ALA A 41 13.15 20.11 -25.86
N GLN A 42 12.26 20.94 -25.33
CA GLN A 42 11.82 22.19 -25.95
C GLN A 42 12.74 23.40 -25.60
N ARG A 43 13.31 23.45 -24.38
CA ARG A 43 14.34 24.44 -23.98
C ARG A 43 15.70 24.19 -24.61
N ARG A 44 16.10 22.94 -24.86
CA ARG A 44 17.36 22.64 -25.57
C ARG A 44 17.33 23.10 -27.03
N ALA A 45 16.16 23.21 -27.64
CA ALA A 45 15.99 23.79 -28.97
C ALA A 45 16.02 25.33 -28.97
N SER A 46 15.84 25.98 -27.82
CA SER A 46 15.62 27.44 -27.74
C SER A 46 16.61 28.22 -26.85
N SER A 47 17.46 27.55 -26.05
CA SER A 47 18.44 28.25 -25.21
C SER A 47 19.68 27.41 -24.92
N GLY A 48 20.84 27.93 -25.30
CA GLY A 48 22.13 27.44 -24.82
C GLY A 48 22.31 27.76 -23.34
N GLY A 49 22.33 26.71 -22.51
CA GLY A 49 23.06 26.66 -21.24
C GLY A 49 22.61 27.54 -20.06
N ARG A 50 21.91 26.93 -19.09
CA ARG A 50 22.26 27.03 -17.65
C ARG A 50 21.53 25.95 -16.87
N ALA A 51 22.26 25.00 -16.29
CA ALA A 51 21.69 24.08 -15.30
C ALA A 51 21.50 24.87 -14.00
N GLU A 52 20.25 25.14 -13.60
CA GLU A 52 19.96 25.61 -12.26
C GLU A 52 20.42 24.53 -11.26
N LYS A 53 21.28 24.91 -10.31
CA LYS A 53 21.68 24.02 -9.21
C LYS A 53 20.44 23.78 -8.33
N SER A 54 19.86 22.59 -8.39
CA SER A 54 18.80 22.16 -7.47
C SER A 54 19.31 22.24 -6.03
N ALA A 55 18.47 22.74 -5.12
CA ALA A 55 18.77 22.71 -3.70
C ALA A 55 18.98 21.26 -3.24
N PRO A 56 19.94 20.99 -2.33
CA PRO A 56 20.17 19.64 -1.82
C PRO A 56 18.92 19.14 -1.08
N VAL A 57 18.67 17.84 -1.18
CA VAL A 57 17.57 17.18 -0.48
C VAL A 57 17.80 17.28 1.02
N LYS A 58 16.77 17.68 1.75
CA LYS A 58 16.79 17.75 3.22
C LYS A 58 16.28 16.44 3.78
N LEU A 59 17.06 15.82 4.64
CA LEU A 59 16.64 14.60 5.31
C LEU A 59 16.07 14.96 6.68
N PRO A 60 15.06 14.22 7.17
CA PRO A 60 14.61 14.34 8.54
C PRO A 60 15.78 14.23 9.52
N SER A 61 15.78 15.07 10.56
CA SER A 61 16.84 15.11 11.57
C SER A 61 16.83 13.93 12.53
N PHE A 62 15.73 13.19 12.56
CA PHE A 62 15.55 11.98 13.36
C PHE A 62 15.81 10.73 12.51
N PRO A 63 16.21 9.60 13.14
CA PRO A 63 16.58 8.41 12.40
C PRO A 63 15.39 7.81 11.65
N ALA A 64 15.69 7.22 10.49
CA ALA A 64 14.73 6.38 9.80
C ALA A 64 14.41 5.14 10.67
N PRO A 65 13.16 4.64 10.63
CA PRO A 65 12.81 3.36 11.21
C PRO A 65 13.72 2.23 10.70
N PRO A 66 13.95 1.18 11.53
CA PRO A 66 14.77 0.05 11.12
C PRO A 66 14.16 -0.68 9.93
N THR A 67 15.03 -1.23 9.09
CA THR A 67 14.63 -2.08 7.96
C THR A 67 14.04 -3.39 8.50
N LEU A 68 12.84 -3.74 8.01
CA LEU A 68 12.20 -5.01 8.33
C LEU A 68 12.96 -6.19 7.70
N PRO A 69 12.95 -7.38 8.33
CA PRO A 69 13.56 -8.58 7.77
C PRO A 69 12.97 -8.92 6.39
N GLU A 70 13.82 -9.33 5.44
CA GLU A 70 13.41 -9.71 4.08
C GLU A 70 12.30 -10.78 4.11
N ALA A 71 12.43 -11.79 4.97
CA ALA A 71 11.44 -12.85 5.12
C ALA A 71 10.06 -12.33 5.56
N PHE A 72 10.02 -11.30 6.41
CA PHE A 72 8.76 -10.67 6.79
C PHE A 72 8.13 -9.92 5.60
N LEU A 73 8.95 -9.23 4.81
CA LEU A 73 8.49 -8.51 3.62
C LEU A 73 7.93 -9.48 2.57
N ASP A 74 8.62 -10.59 2.33
CA ASP A 74 8.18 -11.65 1.41
C ASP A 74 6.87 -12.29 1.88
N GLU A 75 6.72 -12.51 3.19
CA GLU A 75 5.48 -13.05 3.76
C GLU A 75 4.33 -12.04 3.68
N LEU A 76 4.57 -10.75 3.92
CA LEU A 76 3.57 -9.70 3.73
C LEU A 76 3.12 -9.58 2.27
N ASP A 77 4.02 -9.86 1.32
CA ASP A 77 3.72 -9.87 -0.11
C ASP A 77 2.89 -11.10 -0.51
N ALA A 78 3.21 -12.29 0.03
CA ALA A 78 2.56 -13.55 -0.33
C ALA A 78 1.27 -13.86 0.46
N HIS A 79 1.23 -13.46 1.74
CA HIS A 79 0.17 -13.78 2.71
C HIS A 79 -0.20 -12.55 3.55
N PRO A 80 -0.68 -11.46 2.92
CA PRO A 80 -0.96 -10.19 3.58
C PRO A 80 -1.94 -10.31 4.77
N LEU A 81 -3.03 -11.05 4.63
CA LEU A 81 -4.05 -11.18 5.67
C LEU A 81 -3.52 -12.02 6.85
N ALA A 82 -2.93 -13.19 6.61
CA ALA A 82 -2.36 -14.02 7.66
C ALA A 82 -1.23 -13.28 8.40
N THR A 83 -0.35 -12.59 7.67
CA THR A 83 0.72 -11.78 8.25
C THR A 83 0.13 -10.68 9.15
N PHE A 84 -0.90 -9.99 8.68
CA PHE A 84 -1.56 -8.94 9.46
C PHE A 84 -2.21 -9.46 10.75
N ILE A 85 -2.91 -10.60 10.67
CA ILE A 85 -3.52 -11.24 11.84
C ILE A 85 -2.44 -11.66 12.84
N ARG A 86 -1.31 -12.21 12.37
CA ARG A 86 -0.18 -12.58 13.24
C ARG A 86 0.41 -11.36 13.95
N ILE A 87 0.62 -10.26 13.23
CA ILE A 87 1.07 -9.00 13.83
C ILE A 87 0.15 -8.59 14.97
N LYS A 88 -1.17 -8.65 14.75
CA LYS A 88 -2.16 -8.29 15.77
C LYS A 88 -2.12 -9.18 17.00
N ARG A 89 -1.79 -10.46 16.83
CA ARG A 89 -1.69 -11.43 17.91
C ARG A 89 -0.39 -11.32 18.71
N GLU A 90 0.74 -11.13 18.03
CA GLU A 90 2.07 -11.40 18.60
C GLU A 90 2.94 -10.15 18.75
N GLY A 91 2.73 -9.11 17.93
CA GLY A 91 3.70 -8.01 17.77
C GLY A 91 3.06 -6.64 17.53
N GLN A 92 1.81 -6.44 17.96
CA GLN A 92 1.01 -5.27 17.57
C GLN A 92 1.68 -3.94 17.97
N ARG A 93 2.26 -3.86 19.18
CA ARG A 93 2.86 -2.61 19.69
C ARG A 93 4.13 -2.24 18.92
N GLU A 94 4.99 -3.22 18.62
CA GLU A 94 6.24 -2.99 17.89
C GLU A 94 5.94 -2.58 16.45
N MET A 95 5.02 -3.29 15.79
CA MET A 95 4.62 -2.96 14.43
C MET A 95 3.91 -1.60 14.35
N ALA A 96 3.02 -1.28 15.32
CA ALA A 96 2.36 0.02 15.37
C ALA A 96 3.38 1.16 15.58
N ALA A 97 4.38 0.96 16.44
CA ALA A 97 5.45 1.93 16.64
C ALA A 97 6.31 2.09 15.37
N TRP A 98 6.61 1.00 14.67
CA TRP A 98 7.32 1.01 13.40
C TRP A 98 6.54 1.77 12.32
N MET A 99 5.25 1.46 12.13
CA MET A 99 4.38 2.17 11.18
C MET A 99 4.28 3.66 11.50
N ALA A 100 4.07 4.02 12.78
CA ALA A 100 4.04 5.42 13.19
C ALA A 100 5.36 6.15 12.89
N GLY A 101 6.49 5.49 13.13
CA GLY A 101 7.81 5.99 12.78
C GLY A 101 7.99 6.19 11.27
N CYS A 102 7.51 5.26 10.44
CA CYS A 102 7.52 5.38 8.99
C CYS A 102 6.66 6.57 8.54
N CYS A 103 5.44 6.69 9.04
CA CYS A 103 4.55 7.80 8.72
C CYS A 103 5.18 9.15 9.08
N GLN A 104 5.77 9.25 10.27
CA GLN A 104 6.43 10.47 10.73
C GLN A 104 7.65 10.81 9.87
N TYR A 105 8.49 9.82 9.56
CA TYR A 105 9.70 10.00 8.75
C TYR A 105 9.38 10.42 7.32
N ILE A 106 8.49 9.68 6.66
CA ILE A 106 8.06 9.96 5.28
C ILE A 106 7.35 11.32 5.23
N GLY A 107 6.41 11.57 6.14
CA GLY A 107 5.70 12.86 6.22
C GLY A 107 6.67 14.04 6.39
N SER A 108 7.62 13.93 7.33
CA SER A 108 8.62 14.98 7.54
C SER A 108 9.55 15.16 6.34
N PHE A 109 9.92 14.08 5.64
CA PHE A 109 10.71 14.16 4.42
C PHE A 109 9.95 14.92 3.33
N LEU A 110 8.68 14.58 3.11
CA LEU A 110 7.83 15.25 2.13
C LEU A 110 7.65 16.73 2.48
N ASP A 111 7.33 17.06 3.73
CA ASP A 111 7.14 18.44 4.17
C ASP A 111 8.40 19.30 4.03
N GLN A 112 9.57 18.78 4.42
CA GLN A 112 10.84 19.51 4.33
C GLN A 112 11.29 19.76 2.89
N ASN A 113 10.79 18.95 1.95
CA ASN A 113 11.14 19.01 0.55
C ASN A 113 9.97 19.34 -0.37
N ALA A 114 8.83 19.81 0.16
CA ALA A 114 7.63 20.10 -0.64
C ALA A 114 7.89 21.04 -1.82
N ARG A 115 8.90 21.91 -1.70
CA ARG A 115 9.33 22.86 -2.75
C ARG A 115 10.55 22.41 -3.54
N ASN A 116 11.03 21.20 -3.33
CA ASN A 116 12.21 20.66 -4.00
C ASN A 116 11.77 19.71 -5.11
N PRO A 117 11.78 20.14 -6.38
CA PRO A 117 11.33 19.33 -7.52
C PRO A 117 12.18 18.07 -7.74
N ALA A 118 13.35 18.02 -7.12
CA ALA A 118 14.29 16.92 -7.21
C ALA A 118 14.23 16.02 -5.96
N ALA A 119 13.35 16.27 -4.99
CA ALA A 119 13.16 15.37 -3.87
C ALA A 119 12.05 14.38 -4.18
N ASP A 120 12.37 13.11 -4.11
CA ASP A 120 11.45 12.00 -4.24
C ASP A 120 11.82 10.93 -3.20
N LEU A 121 10.97 9.93 -3.00
CA LEU A 121 11.20 8.90 -1.99
C LEU A 121 12.43 8.03 -2.26
N THR A 122 13.00 8.03 -3.48
CA THR A 122 14.25 7.32 -3.76
C THR A 122 15.45 7.93 -3.03
N LYS A 123 15.30 9.17 -2.56
CA LYS A 123 16.34 9.94 -1.86
C LYS A 123 16.20 9.90 -0.35
N CYS A 124 15.21 9.20 0.18
CA CYS A 124 15.07 8.99 1.62
C CYS A 124 15.94 7.79 2.07
N HIS A 125 16.20 7.66 3.38
CA HIS A 125 16.98 6.54 3.92
C HIS A 125 16.19 5.24 4.04
N LEU A 126 14.85 5.30 4.01
CA LEU A 126 14.03 4.10 3.98
C LEU A 126 14.11 3.48 2.58
N ASN A 127 14.39 2.19 2.50
CA ASN A 127 14.38 1.51 1.22
C ASN A 127 12.95 1.35 0.69
N ARG A 128 12.83 1.19 -0.63
CA ARG A 128 11.56 1.04 -1.34
C ARG A 128 10.64 -0.01 -0.71
N ARG A 129 11.14 -1.23 -0.44
CA ARG A 129 10.30 -2.32 0.12
C ARG A 129 9.74 -1.97 1.50
N ASN A 130 10.46 -1.23 2.32
CA ASN A 130 9.97 -0.80 3.64
C ASN A 130 8.89 0.28 3.53
N ILE A 131 9.05 1.20 2.57
CA ILE A 131 8.03 2.22 2.30
C ILE A 131 6.75 1.56 1.77
N GLU A 132 6.89 0.63 0.83
CA GLU A 132 5.76 -0.18 0.33
C GLU A 132 5.11 -0.99 1.44
N ALA A 133 5.89 -1.65 2.31
CA ALA A 133 5.37 -2.39 3.46
C ALA A 133 4.58 -1.50 4.42
N CYS A 134 5.05 -0.28 4.68
CA CYS A 134 4.30 0.70 5.46
C CYS A 134 2.96 1.01 4.80
N ALA A 135 2.92 1.28 3.49
CA ALA A 135 1.67 1.53 2.78
C ALA A 135 0.72 0.31 2.80
N LYS A 136 1.25 -0.90 2.61
CA LYS A 136 0.50 -2.17 2.67
C LYS A 136 -0.13 -2.38 4.05
N LEU A 137 0.62 -2.15 5.13
CA LEU A 137 0.12 -2.28 6.49
C LEU A 137 -0.89 -1.19 6.87
N LEU A 138 -0.72 0.05 6.36
CA LEU A 138 -1.74 1.10 6.48
C LEU A 138 -3.03 0.72 5.75
N TYR A 139 -2.93 0.13 4.56
CA TYR A 139 -4.09 -0.37 3.84
C TYR A 139 -4.81 -1.47 4.63
N LEU A 140 -4.08 -2.47 5.15
CA LEU A 140 -4.64 -3.55 5.95
C LEU A 140 -5.29 -3.02 7.24
N SER A 141 -4.66 -2.07 7.93
CA SER A 141 -5.25 -1.41 9.10
C SER A 141 -6.54 -0.67 8.73
N ALA A 142 -6.59 -0.03 7.57
CA ALA A 142 -7.79 0.65 7.11
C ALA A 142 -8.95 -0.31 6.79
N ILE A 143 -8.68 -1.41 6.08
CA ILE A 143 -9.74 -2.30 5.59
C ILE A 143 -10.14 -3.39 6.59
N VAL A 144 -9.18 -3.91 7.36
CA VAL A 144 -9.42 -4.99 8.33
C VAL A 144 -9.90 -4.41 9.66
N ASP A 145 -9.28 -3.32 10.14
CA ASP A 145 -9.67 -2.69 11.41
C ASP A 145 -10.68 -1.54 11.25
N GLY A 146 -10.94 -1.08 10.02
CA GLY A 146 -11.81 0.07 9.77
C GLY A 146 -11.18 1.41 10.14
N ASP A 147 -9.84 1.50 10.26
CA ASP A 147 -9.15 2.73 10.65
C ASP A 147 -9.10 3.77 9.51
N GLN A 148 -9.95 4.79 9.63
CA GLN A 148 -10.03 5.91 8.69
C GLN A 148 -8.76 6.76 8.63
N HIS A 149 -7.96 6.80 9.71
CA HIS A 149 -6.71 7.56 9.70
C HIS A 149 -5.66 6.86 8.85
N SER A 150 -5.51 5.55 9.02
CA SER A 150 -4.65 4.73 8.17
C SER A 150 -5.03 4.82 6.69
N LEU A 151 -6.33 4.90 6.36
CA LEU A 151 -6.77 5.06 4.97
C LEU A 151 -6.26 6.36 4.33
N ARG A 152 -6.29 7.47 5.06
CA ARG A 152 -5.80 8.77 4.55
C ARG A 152 -4.30 8.73 4.28
N TYR A 153 -3.52 8.19 5.21
CA TYR A 153 -2.08 8.01 5.03
C TYR A 153 -1.77 7.08 3.85
N PHE A 154 -2.51 5.98 3.71
CA PHE A 154 -2.34 5.07 2.59
C PHE A 154 -2.57 5.75 1.23
N VAL A 155 -3.64 6.52 1.07
CA VAL A 155 -3.93 7.23 -0.19
C VAL A 155 -2.81 8.21 -0.54
N GLN A 156 -2.34 8.99 0.44
CA GLN A 156 -1.22 9.92 0.22
C GLN A 156 0.08 9.17 -0.14
N PHE A 157 0.43 8.14 0.63
CA PHE A 157 1.71 7.44 0.46
C PHE A 157 1.73 6.62 -0.82
N SER A 158 0.64 5.96 -1.18
CA SER A 158 0.56 5.16 -2.41
C SER A 158 0.77 6.01 -3.66
N ALA A 159 0.25 7.25 -3.67
CA ALA A 159 0.51 8.20 -4.75
C ALA A 159 1.99 8.58 -4.85
N GLU A 160 2.62 8.95 -3.72
CA GLU A 160 4.04 9.33 -3.65
C GLU A 160 4.99 8.17 -4.00
N ILE A 161 4.67 6.95 -3.55
CA ILE A 161 5.40 5.72 -3.91
C ILE A 161 5.33 5.49 -5.40
N THR A 162 4.13 5.57 -5.98
CA THR A 162 3.91 5.37 -7.42
C THR A 162 4.70 6.40 -8.23
N ALA A 163 4.63 7.67 -7.85
CA ALA A 163 5.37 8.74 -8.52
C ALA A 163 6.90 8.58 -8.40
N SER A 164 7.39 8.16 -7.23
CA SER A 164 8.84 8.07 -6.94
C SER A 164 9.50 6.81 -7.51
N PHE A 165 8.87 5.65 -7.36
CA PHE A 165 9.48 4.34 -7.67
C PHE A 165 8.98 3.72 -8.97
N TYR A 166 7.87 4.21 -9.51
CA TYR A 166 7.25 3.72 -10.74
C TYR A 166 6.91 4.88 -11.68
N PRO A 167 7.88 5.76 -12.01
CA PRO A 167 7.62 6.93 -12.84
C PRO A 167 7.17 6.51 -14.24
N LEU A 168 6.19 7.25 -14.77
CA LEU A 168 5.72 7.04 -16.14
C LEU A 168 6.82 7.36 -17.15
N ASP A 169 7.07 6.44 -18.06
CA ASP A 169 7.90 6.69 -19.22
C ASP A 169 7.12 7.50 -20.26
N ILE A 170 7.38 8.79 -20.33
CA ILE A 170 6.76 9.72 -21.29
C ILE A 170 7.64 9.97 -22.53
N SER A 171 8.70 9.16 -22.74
CA SER A 171 9.64 9.35 -23.84
C SER A 171 9.00 9.26 -25.24
N ASN A 172 7.85 8.56 -25.35
CA ASN A 172 7.10 8.38 -26.60
C ASN A 172 6.18 9.56 -26.96
N PHE A 173 6.11 10.61 -26.13
CA PHE A 173 5.24 11.75 -26.42
C PHE A 173 5.67 12.43 -27.73
N PRO A 174 4.72 12.70 -28.65
CA PRO A 174 5.05 13.39 -29.89
C PRO A 174 5.68 14.76 -29.61
N ARG A 175 6.81 15.03 -30.25
CA ARG A 175 7.49 16.32 -30.11
C ARG A 175 6.64 17.42 -30.74
N GLY A 176 6.50 18.54 -30.03
CA GLY A 176 5.75 19.70 -30.54
C GLY A 176 4.25 19.69 -30.22
N THR A 177 3.75 18.70 -29.48
CA THR A 177 2.39 18.77 -28.91
C THR A 177 2.33 19.89 -27.87
N SER A 178 1.60 20.96 -28.18
CA SER A 178 1.33 22.07 -27.26
C SER A 178 -0.07 22.04 -26.67
N ASP A 179 -1.01 21.33 -27.31
CA ASP A 179 -2.38 21.22 -26.82
C ASP A 179 -2.48 20.40 -25.55
N VAL A 180 -3.04 21.01 -24.50
CA VAL A 180 -3.14 20.45 -23.15
C VAL A 180 -4.06 19.23 -23.12
N GLN A 181 -5.17 19.26 -23.86
CA GLN A 181 -6.09 18.12 -23.90
C GLN A 181 -5.45 16.92 -24.59
N THR A 182 -4.73 17.17 -25.68
CA THR A 182 -3.96 16.15 -26.38
C THR A 182 -2.86 15.56 -25.49
N LEU A 183 -2.12 16.40 -24.75
CA LEU A 183 -1.11 15.95 -23.78
C LEU A 183 -1.74 15.12 -22.65
N ARG A 184 -2.90 15.54 -22.14
CA ARG A 184 -3.67 14.78 -21.15
C ARG A 184 -4.05 13.40 -21.69
N SER A 185 -4.57 13.32 -22.92
CA SER A 185 -4.92 12.05 -23.55
C SER A 185 -3.72 11.12 -23.71
N TYR A 186 -2.55 11.65 -24.11
CA TYR A 186 -1.32 10.85 -24.16
C TYR A 186 -0.88 10.36 -22.78
N LEU A 187 -1.00 11.21 -21.76
CA LEU A 187 -0.65 10.86 -20.39
C LEU A 187 -1.56 9.78 -19.81
N GLU A 188 -2.87 9.91 -20.05
CA GLU A 188 -3.85 8.89 -19.67
C GLU A 188 -3.61 7.58 -20.41
N ALA A 189 -3.30 7.63 -21.72
CA ALA A 189 -2.95 6.46 -22.50
C ALA A 189 -1.69 5.75 -21.98
N GLU A 190 -0.64 6.50 -21.64
CA GLU A 190 0.58 5.92 -21.06
C GLU A 190 0.34 5.37 -19.65
N ARG A 191 -0.49 6.03 -18.83
CA ARG A 191 -0.91 5.47 -17.53
C ARG A 191 -1.62 4.14 -17.70
N GLN A 192 -2.56 4.04 -18.64
CA GLN A 192 -3.27 2.78 -18.92
C GLN A 192 -2.34 1.70 -19.46
N ARG A 193 -1.37 2.07 -20.30
CA ARG A 193 -0.40 1.14 -20.88
C ARG A 193 0.58 0.59 -19.84
N GLN A 194 1.18 1.49 -19.05
CA GLN A 194 2.24 1.13 -18.12
C GLN A 194 1.70 0.64 -16.77
N ARG A 195 0.50 1.07 -16.39
CA ARG A 195 -0.15 0.81 -15.08
C ARG A 195 0.84 0.91 -13.91
N PRO A 196 1.37 2.12 -13.63
CA PRO A 196 2.36 2.29 -12.58
C PRO A 196 1.83 1.92 -11.19
N ASP A 197 0.51 1.86 -11.02
CA ASP A 197 -0.24 1.42 -9.84
C ASP A 197 -0.28 -0.11 -9.64
N ARG A 198 0.20 -0.92 -10.60
CA ARG A 198 0.21 -2.39 -10.52
C ARG A 198 0.81 -2.94 -9.24
N TRP A 199 1.86 -2.31 -8.73
CA TRP A 199 2.55 -2.79 -7.54
C TRP A 199 1.62 -2.94 -6.33
N ILE A 200 0.62 -2.06 -6.21
CA ILE A 200 -0.34 -2.08 -5.11
C ILE A 200 -1.63 -2.78 -5.51
N GLU A 201 -2.10 -2.64 -6.75
CA GLU A 201 -3.32 -3.31 -7.20
C GLU A 201 -3.16 -4.83 -7.29
N ASP A 202 -2.05 -5.33 -7.85
CA ASP A 202 -1.77 -6.77 -7.94
C ASP A 202 -1.59 -7.36 -6.52
N TRP A 203 -0.99 -6.61 -5.59
CA TRP A 203 -0.90 -7.02 -4.18
C TRP A 203 -2.26 -7.03 -3.47
N LYS A 204 -3.14 -6.04 -3.73
CA LYS A 204 -4.51 -6.05 -3.21
C LYS A 204 -5.32 -7.23 -3.75
N GLU A 205 -5.09 -7.66 -4.99
CA GLU A 205 -5.70 -8.88 -5.52
C GLU A 205 -5.25 -10.13 -4.75
N THR A 206 -3.97 -10.21 -4.38
CA THR A 206 -3.42 -11.27 -3.51
C THR A 206 -4.13 -11.27 -2.16
N TYR A 207 -4.30 -10.11 -1.52
CA TYR A 207 -5.10 -9.97 -0.30
C TYR A 207 -6.53 -10.47 -0.47
N ARG A 208 -7.24 -10.03 -1.52
CA ARG A 208 -8.64 -10.42 -1.76
C ARG A 208 -8.78 -11.92 -2.00
N LEU A 209 -7.79 -12.55 -2.65
CA LEU A 209 -7.77 -13.99 -2.83
C LEU A 209 -7.63 -14.71 -1.50
N GLU A 210 -6.66 -14.30 -0.68
CA GLU A 210 -6.43 -14.89 0.65
C GLU A 210 -7.65 -14.71 1.57
N GLU A 211 -8.30 -13.54 1.54
CA GLU A 211 -9.53 -13.28 2.28
C GLU A 211 -10.66 -14.23 1.88
N ARG A 212 -10.87 -14.45 0.58
CA ARG A 212 -11.87 -15.41 0.08
C ARG A 212 -11.55 -16.84 0.54
N GLU A 213 -10.31 -17.27 0.39
CA GLU A 213 -9.88 -18.61 0.84
C GLU A 213 -10.06 -18.80 2.35
N ALA A 214 -9.77 -17.77 3.15
CA ALA A 214 -9.97 -17.80 4.59
C ALA A 214 -11.46 -17.92 4.96
N LEU A 215 -12.33 -17.20 4.26
CA LEU A 215 -13.78 -17.29 4.44
C LEU A 215 -14.31 -18.68 4.05
N GLU A 216 -13.89 -19.23 2.91
CA GLU A 216 -14.28 -20.57 2.46
C GLU A 216 -13.83 -21.65 3.46
N LYS A 217 -12.58 -21.61 3.92
CA LYS A 217 -12.07 -22.52 4.95
C LYS A 217 -12.87 -22.41 6.25
N ARG A 218 -13.25 -21.20 6.64
CA ARG A 218 -14.07 -20.96 7.83
C ARG A 218 -15.48 -21.54 7.69
N GLU A 219 -16.13 -21.35 6.55
CA GLU A 219 -17.45 -21.93 6.29
C GLU A 219 -17.39 -23.45 6.19
N GLN A 220 -16.39 -24.02 5.54
CA GLN A 220 -16.17 -25.46 5.50
C GLN A 220 -15.94 -26.04 6.90
N ALA A 221 -15.15 -25.37 7.74
CA ALA A 221 -14.94 -25.80 9.12
C ALA A 221 -16.23 -25.77 9.95
N LYS A 222 -17.08 -24.75 9.76
CA LYS A 222 -18.41 -24.68 10.40
C LYS A 222 -19.33 -25.81 9.93
N GLN A 223 -19.36 -26.09 8.62
CA GLN A 223 -20.16 -27.18 8.06
C GLN A 223 -19.69 -28.54 8.60
N ASN A 224 -18.38 -28.80 8.58
CA ASN A 224 -17.80 -30.01 9.13
C ASN A 224 -18.11 -30.17 10.64
N ALA A 225 -18.01 -29.08 11.42
CA ALA A 225 -18.36 -29.10 12.84
C ALA A 225 -19.85 -29.34 13.08
N ALA A 226 -20.73 -28.80 12.24
CA ALA A 226 -22.17 -29.06 12.29
C ALA A 226 -22.49 -30.53 11.95
N SER A 227 -21.87 -31.09 10.90
CA SER A 227 -22.03 -32.50 10.53
C SER A 227 -21.53 -33.45 11.62
N LEU A 228 -20.43 -33.12 12.30
CA LEU A 228 -19.93 -33.89 13.45
C LEU A 228 -20.91 -33.89 14.63
N ARG A 229 -21.57 -32.76 14.92
CA ARG A 229 -22.60 -32.65 15.96
C ARG A 229 -23.88 -33.42 15.60
N SER A 230 -24.24 -33.50 14.32
CA SER A 230 -25.40 -34.29 13.87
C SER A 230 -25.12 -35.79 13.78
N ALA A 231 -23.85 -36.20 13.75
CA ALA A 231 -23.43 -37.60 13.73
C ALA A 231 -23.19 -38.18 15.14
N GLU A 232 -23.40 -37.40 16.20
CA GLU A 232 -23.31 -37.89 17.58
C GLU A 232 -24.48 -38.86 17.85
N PRO A 233 -24.22 -40.16 18.10
CA PRO A 233 -25.29 -41.12 18.32
C PRO A 233 -26.07 -40.74 19.58
N ALA A 234 -27.40 -40.86 19.52
CA ALA A 234 -28.28 -40.57 20.64
C ALA A 234 -27.75 -41.22 21.94
N PRO A 235 -27.79 -40.52 23.09
CA PRO A 235 -27.29 -41.07 24.34
C PRO A 235 -27.96 -42.42 24.59
N ALA A 236 -27.15 -43.48 24.68
CA ALA A 236 -27.65 -44.82 24.94
C ALA A 236 -28.53 -44.78 26.20
N PRO A 237 -29.68 -45.48 26.21
CA PRO A 237 -30.56 -45.50 27.37
C PRO A 237 -29.76 -45.92 28.61
N PRO A 238 -30.03 -45.31 29.78
CA PRO A 238 -29.24 -45.54 30.97
C PRO A 238 -29.28 -47.03 31.35
N VAL A 239 -28.12 -47.68 31.27
CA VAL A 239 -27.92 -49.03 31.78
C VAL A 239 -28.03 -48.97 33.31
N PRO A 240 -28.84 -49.84 33.95
CA PRO A 240 -28.97 -49.84 35.40
C PRO A 240 -27.61 -50.15 36.06
N PRO A 241 -27.32 -49.58 37.24
CA PRO A 241 -25.97 -49.59 37.79
C PRO A 241 -25.56 -51.00 38.23
N SER A 242 -24.69 -51.66 37.47
CA SER A 242 -23.90 -52.79 37.97
C SER A 242 -22.61 -52.27 38.60
N ARG A 243 -22.43 -52.59 39.88
CA ARG A 243 -21.25 -52.31 40.69
C ARG A 243 -19.93 -52.69 39.98
N GLY A 244 -18.98 -51.75 40.00
CA GLY A 244 -17.54 -52.06 40.07
C GLY A 244 -16.72 -51.63 38.85
N GLY A 245 -15.64 -50.88 39.11
CA GLY A 245 -14.50 -50.76 38.19
C GLY A 245 -14.10 -49.33 37.84
N LYS A 246 -12.95 -48.89 38.37
CA LYS A 246 -12.25 -47.64 38.04
C LYS A 246 -11.78 -47.63 36.58
N ALA A 247 -12.06 -46.55 35.83
CA ALA A 247 -11.19 -46.01 34.77
C ALA A 247 -11.79 -44.71 34.23
N GLY A 248 -11.26 -43.56 34.65
CA GLY A 248 -11.58 -42.25 34.09
C GLY A 248 -10.34 -41.61 33.48
N CYS A 249 -10.58 -40.68 32.55
CA CYS A 249 -9.63 -39.65 32.08
C CYS A 249 -8.89 -39.88 30.73
N LEU A 250 -9.58 -40.34 29.68
CA LEU A 250 -9.05 -40.19 28.29
C LEU A 250 -10.03 -39.55 27.29
N SER A 251 -11.31 -39.40 27.63
CA SER A 251 -12.32 -38.88 26.69
C SER A 251 -12.58 -37.36 26.78
N MET A 252 -12.15 -36.68 27.84
CA MET A 252 -12.39 -35.22 27.98
C MET A 252 -11.30 -34.36 27.34
N THR A 253 -10.11 -34.90 27.05
CA THR A 253 -9.01 -34.14 26.44
C THR A 253 -9.26 -33.83 24.96
N LEU A 254 -9.98 -34.69 24.22
CA LEU A 254 -10.28 -34.48 22.80
C LEU A 254 -11.35 -33.40 22.55
N ALA A 255 -12.33 -33.25 23.43
CA ALA A 255 -13.37 -32.22 23.31
C ALA A 255 -12.83 -30.81 23.66
N LEU A 256 -11.89 -30.72 24.61
CA LEU A 256 -11.24 -29.46 24.99
C LEU A 256 -10.24 -28.96 23.93
N LEU A 257 -9.57 -29.87 23.21
CA LEU A 257 -8.68 -29.51 22.10
C LEU A 257 -9.44 -28.98 20.87
N ALA A 258 -10.63 -29.49 20.59
CA ALA A 258 -11.48 -28.96 19.51
C ALA A 258 -12.05 -27.56 19.83
N ALA A 259 -12.36 -27.27 21.10
CA ALA A 259 -12.84 -25.96 21.52
C ALA A 259 -11.74 -24.88 21.53
N ALA A 260 -10.49 -25.25 21.86
CA ALA A 260 -9.35 -24.33 21.82
C ALA A 260 -9.00 -23.90 20.38
N ALA A 261 -9.17 -24.77 19.39
CA ALA A 261 -8.94 -24.43 17.99
C ALA A 261 -9.94 -23.40 17.43
N VAL A 262 -11.17 -23.35 17.98
CA VAL A 262 -12.19 -22.37 17.56
C VAL A 262 -11.98 -21.00 18.21
N LEU A 263 -11.43 -20.96 19.43
CA LEU A 263 -11.11 -19.70 20.13
C LEU A 263 -9.80 -19.06 19.67
N ALA A 264 -8.90 -19.82 19.02
CA ALA A 264 -7.69 -19.28 18.41
C ALA A 264 -7.93 -18.56 17.06
N PHE A 265 -9.19 -18.40 16.63
CA PHE A 265 -9.59 -17.71 15.40
C PHE A 265 -10.61 -16.57 15.61
N LEU A 266 -10.79 -16.14 16.87
CA LEU A 266 -11.41 -14.84 17.21
C LEU A 266 -10.30 -13.82 17.51
#